data_AF-X6P7T8-F1
#
_entry.id   AF-X6P7T8-F1
#
_cell.length_a   1.000
_cell.length_b   1.000
_cell.length_c   1.000
_cell.angle_alpha   90.00
_cell.angle_beta   90.00
_cell.angle_gamma   90.00
#
_symmetry.space_group_name_H-M   'P 1'
#
loop_
_entity.id
_entity.type
_entity.pdbx_description
1 polymer ?
#
loop_
_entity_poly.entity_id
_entity_poly.type
_entity_poly.pdbx_seq_one_letter_code
_entity_poly.pdbx_strand_id
1 'polypeptide(L)'
;MGYPLQLYHICAMLLYCGKSCNVQFNYDQVQFRHYKWPCLDFFLQNTIMILDGHERREESEMELYCGLKEVRLENIKEIKAGFFISHVSTSDDIQIAQMYRSHQGCILHFHPSMRRSNGIYNCDVEWISPFKHEREILFARSFISFIDDEKTHKEEYAWNAKVESEDEYTQMILLTWVKYDQYIQQTMQISAMWNHSIDLNLIYVLLFSYNGDVGRADRLLNLFQVWKNQMDNEQIYKKEKANL
;
A
#
# COMPACT_ATOMS: atom_id res chain seq x y z
N MET A 1 -1.44 13.77 18.93
CA MET A 1 -0.85 12.67 18.14
C MET A 1 -0.13 11.75 19.12
N GLY A 2 -0.66 10.53 19.30
CA GLY A 2 -0.16 9.56 20.28
C GLY A 2 0.73 8.46 19.68
N TYR A 3 1.25 8.66 18.46
CA TYR A 3 2.09 7.67 17.81
C TYR A 3 3.46 7.59 18.52
N PRO A 4 4.07 6.39 18.63
CA PRO A 4 5.31 6.18 19.36
C PRO A 4 6.54 6.66 18.56
N LEU A 5 6.51 7.90 18.05
CA LEU A 5 7.62 8.49 17.32
C LEU A 5 8.67 9.07 18.29
N GLN A 6 9.93 8.80 18.01
CA GLN A 6 11.07 9.41 18.68
C GLN A 6 11.58 10.60 17.86
N LEU A 7 12.41 11.46 18.46
CA LEU A 7 12.88 12.69 17.80
C LEU A 7 13.55 12.42 16.45
N TYR A 8 14.35 11.36 16.33
CA TYR A 8 15.01 11.03 15.07
C TYR A 8 14.04 10.52 13.99
N HIS A 9 12.90 9.93 14.35
CA HIS A 9 11.84 9.60 13.40
C HIS A 9 11.26 10.88 12.77
N ILE A 10 10.93 11.85 13.63
CA ILE A 10 10.39 13.15 13.22
C ILE A 10 11.42 13.89 12.34
N CYS A 11 12.69 13.90 12.73
CA CYS A 11 13.75 14.52 11.94
C CYS A 11 13.94 13.85 10.57
N ALA A 12 13.94 12.53 10.49
CA ALA A 12 14.07 11.80 9.22
C ALA A 12 12.93 12.16 8.25
N MET A 13 11.70 12.19 8.77
CA MET A 13 10.53 12.58 7.98
C MET A 13 10.59 14.06 7.54
N LEU A 14 10.96 14.98 8.43
CA LEU A 14 11.15 16.41 8.09
C LEU A 14 12.19 16.60 6.98
N LEU A 15 13.33 15.90 7.08
CA LEU A 15 14.39 15.97 6.08
C LEU A 15 13.91 15.43 4.72
N TYR A 16 13.15 14.33 4.71
CA TYR A 16 12.61 13.76 3.48
C TYR A 16 11.52 14.63 2.84
N CYS A 17 10.58 15.18 3.62
CA CYS A 17 9.57 16.10 3.07
C CYS A 17 10.18 17.45 2.65
N GLY A 18 11.41 17.76 3.07
CA GLY A 18 12.17 18.91 2.58
C GLY A 18 12.74 18.67 1.17
N LYS A 19 12.35 19.52 0.20
CA LYS A 19 12.72 19.38 -1.23
C LYS A 19 14.23 19.20 -1.49
N SER A 20 15.11 19.92 -0.77
CA SER A 20 16.56 19.89 -1.05
C SER A 20 17.24 18.58 -0.68
N CYS A 21 16.91 17.99 0.46
CA CYS A 21 17.51 16.71 0.89
C CYS A 21 16.91 15.54 0.11
N ASN A 22 15.59 15.55 -0.09
CA ASN A 22 14.84 14.55 -0.84
C ASN A 22 15.43 14.28 -2.23
N VAL A 23 15.73 15.33 -3.01
CA VAL A 23 16.19 15.21 -4.40
C VAL A 23 17.50 14.42 -4.48
N GLN A 24 18.50 14.79 -3.69
CA GLN A 24 19.79 14.10 -3.69
C GLN A 24 19.68 12.68 -3.10
N PHE A 25 18.88 12.53 -2.04
CA PHE A 25 18.62 11.23 -1.43
C PHE A 25 17.99 10.27 -2.45
N ASN A 26 16.87 10.63 -3.08
CA ASN A 26 16.19 9.80 -4.07
C ASN A 26 17.07 9.53 -5.30
N TYR A 27 17.84 10.51 -5.78
CA TYR A 27 18.80 10.30 -6.87
C TYR A 27 19.82 9.21 -6.51
N ASP A 28 20.41 9.25 -5.32
CA ASP A 28 21.35 8.22 -4.89
C ASP A 28 20.66 6.86 -4.67
N GLN A 29 19.43 6.82 -4.16
CA GLN A 29 18.66 5.58 -3.95
C GLN A 29 18.39 4.86 -5.29
N VAL A 30 17.89 5.57 -6.30
CA VAL A 30 17.61 5.01 -7.64
C VAL A 30 18.88 4.45 -8.31
N GLN A 31 20.05 5.00 -7.97
CA GLN A 31 21.36 4.52 -8.43
C GLN A 31 21.95 3.41 -7.54
N PHE A 32 21.18 2.84 -6.62
CA PHE A 32 21.59 1.82 -5.65
C PHE A 32 22.72 2.27 -4.69
N ARG A 33 22.87 3.58 -4.46
CA ARG A 33 23.88 4.17 -3.57
C ARG A 33 23.35 4.36 -2.15
N HIS A 34 22.62 3.37 -1.64
CA HIS A 34 21.98 3.42 -0.32
C HIS A 34 22.97 3.67 0.82
N TYR A 35 24.22 3.19 0.67
CA TYR A 35 25.30 3.33 1.65
C TYR A 35 25.70 4.78 1.97
N LYS A 36 25.29 5.77 1.15
CA LYS A 36 25.53 7.19 1.44
C LYS A 36 24.58 7.75 2.49
N TRP A 37 23.42 7.12 2.69
CA TRP A 37 22.33 7.63 3.51
C TRP A 37 21.84 6.61 4.55
N PRO A 38 22.72 5.83 5.21
CA PRO A 38 22.30 4.67 5.99
C PRO A 38 21.37 5.04 7.14
N CYS A 39 21.67 6.14 7.85
CA CYS A 39 20.85 6.59 8.96
C CYS A 39 19.51 7.17 8.50
N LEU A 40 19.53 8.03 7.47
CA LEU A 40 18.31 8.67 6.98
C LEU A 40 17.35 7.61 6.41
N ASP A 41 17.85 6.69 5.57
CA ASP A 41 17.06 5.62 4.98
C ASP A 41 16.47 4.69 6.05
N PHE A 42 17.29 4.26 7.02
CA PHE A 42 16.85 3.39 8.11
C PHE A 42 15.77 4.05 8.97
N PHE A 43 15.98 5.29 9.42
CA PHE A 43 15.02 5.97 10.28
C PHE A 43 13.76 6.37 9.53
N LEU A 44 13.86 6.74 8.25
CA LEU A 44 12.69 7.05 7.43
C LEU A 44 11.83 5.79 7.23
N GLN A 45 12.43 4.67 6.84
CA GLN A 45 11.72 3.40 6.68
C GLN A 45 11.05 2.97 8.00
N ASN A 46 11.77 3.06 9.12
CA ASN A 46 11.21 2.74 10.44
C ASN A 46 10.04 3.65 10.81
N THR A 47 10.15 4.95 10.54
CA THR A 47 9.09 5.93 10.80
C THR A 47 7.83 5.60 10.02
N ILE A 48 7.98 5.30 8.71
CA ILE A 48 6.85 4.93 7.86
C ILE A 48 6.20 3.64 8.38
N MET A 49 6.99 2.62 8.73
CA MET A 49 6.46 1.37 9.29
C MET A 49 5.67 1.59 10.59
N ILE A 50 6.17 2.45 11.50
CA ILE A 50 5.45 2.78 12.73
C ILE A 50 4.11 3.44 12.39
N LEU A 51 4.11 4.45 11.52
CA LEU A 51 2.89 5.18 11.18
C LEU A 51 1.88 4.31 10.42
N ASP A 52 2.37 3.52 9.46
CA ASP A 52 1.59 2.54 8.68
C ASP A 52 0.78 1.59 9.57
N GLY A 53 1.37 1.13 10.68
CA GLY A 53 0.72 0.26 11.66
C GLY A 53 -0.29 0.94 12.58
N HIS A 54 -0.35 2.27 12.62
CA HIS A 54 -1.28 3.03 13.47
C HIS A 54 -2.36 3.78 12.67
N GLU A 55 -2.26 3.83 11.35
CA GLU A 55 -3.27 4.43 10.50
C GLU A 55 -4.42 3.46 10.18
N ARG A 56 -5.65 3.98 10.18
CA ARG A 56 -6.89 3.21 9.90
C ARG A 56 -7.16 3.13 8.40
N ARG A 57 -6.22 2.52 7.68
CA ARG A 57 -6.20 2.45 6.22
C ARG A 57 -7.31 1.58 5.64
N GLU A 58 -7.85 0.67 6.45
CA GLU A 58 -9.00 -0.15 6.12
C GLU A 58 -10.28 0.67 5.91
N GLU A 59 -10.35 1.88 6.46
CA GLU A 59 -11.49 2.78 6.31
C GLU A 59 -11.39 3.71 5.10
N SER A 60 -10.26 3.70 4.38
CA SER A 60 -9.97 4.61 3.28
C SER A 60 -10.01 3.89 1.94
N GLU A 61 -10.89 4.33 1.03
CA GLU A 61 -10.95 3.92 -0.38
C GLU A 61 -10.20 4.91 -1.28
N MET A 62 -9.20 5.60 -0.72
CA MET A 62 -8.46 6.64 -1.43
C MET A 62 -7.61 6.06 -2.56
N GLU A 63 -7.82 6.58 -3.76
CA GLU A 63 -6.93 6.39 -4.91
C GLU A 63 -5.75 7.35 -4.79
N LEU A 64 -4.55 6.88 -5.11
CA LEU A 64 -3.32 7.66 -4.99
C LEU A 64 -2.59 7.73 -6.33
N TYR A 65 -1.93 8.86 -6.58
CA TYR A 65 -1.30 9.16 -7.86
C TYR A 65 0.12 9.69 -7.68
N CYS A 66 1.03 9.30 -8.57
CA CYS A 66 2.39 9.84 -8.67
C CYS A 66 2.72 10.21 -10.12
N GLY A 67 3.13 11.45 -10.35
CA GLY A 67 3.56 11.92 -11.66
C GLY A 67 5.05 11.70 -11.89
N LEU A 68 5.40 11.05 -13.00
CA LEU A 68 6.77 10.85 -13.44
C LEU A 68 7.02 11.63 -14.72
N LYS A 69 7.87 12.65 -14.63
CA LYS A 69 8.27 13.49 -15.76
C LYS A 69 9.12 12.71 -16.76
N GLU A 70 8.81 12.83 -18.05
CA GLU A 70 9.63 12.27 -19.15
C GLU A 70 9.83 10.74 -19.08
N VAL A 71 9.01 10.03 -18.32
CA VAL A 71 8.99 8.57 -18.26
C VAL A 71 7.84 8.04 -19.11
N ARG A 72 8.14 7.14 -20.04
CA ARG A 72 7.14 6.36 -20.78
C ARG A 72 7.67 4.96 -21.00
N LEU A 73 6.85 3.95 -20.72
CA LEU A 73 7.26 2.56 -20.83
C LEU A 73 6.86 2.02 -22.20
N GLU A 74 7.85 1.62 -22.99
CA GLU A 74 7.63 1.07 -24.34
C GLU A 74 6.99 -0.32 -24.31
N ASN A 75 7.36 -1.16 -23.33
CA ASN A 75 6.85 -2.51 -23.21
C ASN A 75 6.43 -2.86 -21.77
N ILE A 76 5.32 -2.29 -21.30
CA ILE A 76 4.78 -2.60 -19.97
C ILE A 76 4.55 -4.11 -19.74
N LYS A 77 4.31 -4.89 -20.81
CA LYS A 77 4.04 -6.33 -20.70
C LYS A 77 5.24 -7.12 -20.16
N GLU A 78 6.44 -6.52 -20.17
CA GLU A 78 7.62 -7.08 -19.52
C GLU A 78 7.63 -6.87 -18.00
N ILE A 79 6.93 -5.85 -17.51
CA ILE A 79 6.80 -5.55 -16.07
C ILE A 79 5.69 -6.42 -15.49
N LYS A 80 6.09 -7.61 -15.02
CA LYS A 80 5.16 -8.54 -14.37
C LYS A 80 4.92 -8.19 -12.90
N ALA A 81 5.98 -7.82 -12.20
CA ALA A 81 5.94 -7.37 -10.82
C ALA A 81 7.17 -6.48 -10.56
N GLY A 82 7.10 -5.65 -9.52
CA GLY A 82 8.18 -4.73 -9.18
C GLY A 82 8.30 -4.44 -7.69
N PHE A 83 9.35 -3.71 -7.38
CA PHE A 83 9.71 -3.25 -6.04
C PHE A 83 10.06 -1.77 -6.12
N PHE A 84 9.79 -1.03 -5.05
CA PHE A 84 10.22 0.36 -4.94
C PHE A 84 11.69 0.42 -4.51
N ILE A 85 12.55 0.90 -5.42
CA ILE A 85 13.98 1.10 -5.16
C ILE A 85 14.21 2.29 -4.22
N SER A 86 13.34 3.31 -4.30
CA SER A 86 13.33 4.49 -3.45
C SER A 86 11.97 4.68 -2.80
N HIS A 87 11.90 5.62 -1.85
CA HIS A 87 10.62 6.07 -1.31
C HIS A 87 9.82 6.80 -2.40
N VAL A 88 8.48 6.71 -2.37
CA VAL A 88 7.61 7.26 -3.41
C VAL A 88 6.54 8.14 -2.78
N SER A 89 6.56 9.42 -3.12
CA SER A 89 5.51 10.38 -2.74
C SER A 89 4.32 10.27 -3.70
N THR A 90 3.12 10.18 -3.13
CA THR A 90 1.85 10.11 -3.86
C THR A 90 0.88 11.14 -3.31
N SER A 91 -0.16 11.46 -4.08
CA SER A 91 -1.23 12.36 -3.69
C SER A 91 -2.58 11.77 -4.07
N ASP A 92 -3.62 12.06 -3.30
CA ASP A 92 -5.01 11.76 -3.67
C ASP A 92 -5.57 12.76 -4.70
N ASP A 93 -4.78 13.78 -5.07
CA ASP A 93 -5.08 14.74 -6.12
C ASP A 93 -4.40 14.39 -7.44
N ILE A 94 -5.19 13.95 -8.41
CA ILE A 94 -4.66 13.65 -9.74
C ILE A 94 -4.05 14.90 -10.43
N GLN A 95 -4.48 16.12 -10.10
CA GLN A 95 -3.91 17.34 -10.69
C GLN A 95 -2.47 17.55 -10.24
N ILE A 96 -2.15 17.16 -9.01
CA ILE A 96 -0.78 17.23 -8.48
C ILE A 96 0.10 16.24 -9.24
N ALA A 97 -0.37 15.01 -9.45
CA ALA A 97 0.35 14.05 -10.30
C ALA A 97 0.53 14.55 -11.74
N GLN A 98 -0.48 15.18 -12.34
CA GLN A 98 -0.37 15.78 -13.67
C GLN A 98 0.69 16.90 -13.73
N MET A 99 0.76 17.74 -12.69
CA MET A 99 1.79 18.78 -12.56
C MET A 99 3.20 18.18 -12.55
N TYR A 100 3.44 17.15 -11.74
CA TYR A 100 4.74 16.47 -11.64
C TYR A 100 5.09 15.67 -12.90
N ARG A 101 4.09 15.13 -13.60
CA ARG A 101 4.25 14.50 -14.92
C ARG A 101 4.62 15.52 -16.02
N SER A 102 4.48 16.83 -15.78
CA SER A 102 4.87 17.93 -16.67
C SER A 102 4.03 18.04 -17.96
N HIS A 103 4.61 17.94 -19.16
CA HIS A 103 3.94 18.03 -20.47
C HIS A 103 3.87 16.67 -21.19
N GLN A 104 4.83 15.78 -20.93
CA GLN A 104 4.86 14.38 -21.36
C GLN A 104 5.41 13.50 -20.23
N GLY A 105 4.82 12.32 -20.02
CA GLY A 105 5.34 11.37 -19.05
C GLY A 105 4.33 10.30 -18.62
N CYS A 106 4.52 9.80 -17.41
CA CYS A 106 3.74 8.70 -16.85
C CYS A 106 3.04 9.15 -15.56
N ILE A 107 1.82 8.66 -15.34
CA ILE A 107 1.15 8.73 -14.05
C ILE A 107 1.04 7.31 -13.51
N LEU A 108 1.64 7.08 -12.34
CA LEU A 108 1.38 5.87 -11.57
C LEU A 108 0.09 6.09 -10.78
N HIS A 109 -0.86 5.18 -10.95
CA HIS A 109 -2.11 5.12 -10.21
C HIS A 109 -2.03 3.94 -9.25
N PHE A 110 -2.15 4.21 -7.95
CA PHE A 110 -2.00 3.23 -6.88
C PHE A 110 -3.38 2.83 -6.40
N HIS A 111 -3.78 1.61 -6.75
CA HIS A 111 -5.02 1.01 -6.30
C HIS A 111 -5.07 0.96 -4.76
N PRO A 112 -6.25 1.03 -4.09
CA PRO A 112 -6.35 1.04 -2.62
C PRO A 112 -5.70 -0.18 -1.94
N SER A 113 -5.56 -1.29 -2.66
CA SER A 113 -4.79 -2.46 -2.19
C SER A 113 -3.34 -2.14 -1.81
N MET A 114 -2.73 -1.14 -2.45
CA MET A 114 -1.37 -0.69 -2.17
C MET A 114 -1.30 0.00 -0.81
N ARG A 115 -2.28 0.89 -0.51
CA ARG A 115 -2.38 1.53 0.81
C ARG A 115 -2.62 0.49 1.90
N ARG A 116 -3.42 -0.54 1.64
CA ARG A 116 -3.84 -1.58 2.60
C ARG A 116 -2.88 -2.78 2.72
N SER A 117 -1.76 -2.74 1.99
CA SER A 117 -0.79 -3.85 1.99
C SER A 117 -0.08 -3.96 3.36
N ASN A 118 0.18 -5.21 3.78
CA ASN A 118 1.01 -5.49 4.95
C ASN A 118 2.52 -5.47 4.65
N GLY A 119 2.91 -5.52 3.37
CA GLY A 119 4.32 -5.52 2.95
C GLY A 119 4.75 -4.21 2.29
N ILE A 120 3.82 -3.40 1.81
CA ILE A 120 4.10 -2.12 1.18
C ILE A 120 3.75 -1.01 2.18
N TYR A 121 4.71 -0.67 3.02
CA TYR A 121 4.51 0.32 4.09
C TYR A 121 4.36 1.73 3.52
N ASN A 122 3.40 2.47 4.06
CA ASN A 122 3.15 3.84 3.66
C ASN A 122 2.40 4.63 4.73
N CYS A 123 2.54 5.96 4.74
CA CYS A 123 1.92 6.81 5.76
C CYS A 123 1.50 8.17 5.24
N ASP A 124 0.49 8.76 5.88
CA ASP A 124 0.12 10.15 5.74
C ASP A 124 1.15 11.04 6.43
N VAL A 125 1.72 11.98 5.67
CA VAL A 125 2.73 12.92 6.14
C VAL A 125 2.24 14.37 6.08
N GLU A 126 0.95 14.63 5.82
CA GLU A 126 0.38 15.99 5.75
C GLU A 126 0.64 16.80 7.03
N TRP A 127 0.64 16.12 8.18
CA TRP A 127 0.87 16.74 9.48
C TRP A 127 2.26 17.35 9.66
N ILE A 128 3.26 16.87 8.91
CA ILE A 128 4.65 17.30 9.01
C ILE A 128 5.18 17.94 7.73
N SER A 129 4.58 17.63 6.58
CA SER A 129 5.01 18.14 5.29
C SER A 129 4.82 19.67 5.22
N PRO A 130 5.84 20.41 4.75
CA PRO A 130 5.69 21.85 4.52
C PRO A 130 4.78 22.16 3.32
N PHE A 131 4.44 21.16 2.50
CA PHE A 131 3.62 21.29 1.31
C PHE A 131 2.23 20.67 1.51
N LYS A 132 1.47 21.15 2.51
CA LYS A 132 0.16 20.57 2.87
C LYS A 132 -0.83 20.43 1.71
N HIS A 133 -0.79 21.36 0.76
CA HIS A 133 -1.62 21.30 -0.44
C HIS A 133 -1.35 20.07 -1.32
N GLU A 134 -0.16 19.44 -1.20
CA GLU A 134 0.22 18.23 -1.93
C GLU A 134 -0.47 16.97 -1.37
N ARG A 135 -1.05 17.02 -0.16
CA ARG A 135 -1.76 15.88 0.48
C ARG A 135 -0.98 14.57 0.38
N GLU A 136 0.28 14.66 0.77
CA GLU A 136 1.27 13.63 0.51
C GLU A 136 1.01 12.36 1.33
N ILE A 137 0.86 11.23 0.63
CA ILE A 137 1.01 9.89 1.20
C ILE A 137 2.36 9.33 0.74
N LEU A 138 3.21 8.99 1.70
CA LEU A 138 4.56 8.54 1.45
C LEU A 138 4.66 7.02 1.53
N PHE A 139 5.04 6.38 0.42
CA PHE A 139 5.39 4.98 0.36
C PHE A 139 6.86 4.77 0.69
N ALA A 140 7.13 3.78 1.57
CA ALA A 140 8.47 3.30 1.82
C ALA A 140 9.05 2.59 0.59
N ARG A 141 10.37 2.64 0.43
CA ARG A 141 11.03 1.70 -0.46
C ARG A 141 10.75 0.26 -0.01
N SER A 142 10.74 -0.69 -0.95
CA SER A 142 10.45 -2.09 -0.63
C SER A 142 11.47 -2.62 0.39
N PHE A 143 10.94 -3.28 1.42
CA PHE A 143 11.74 -3.93 2.44
C PHE A 143 12.33 -5.23 1.89
N ILE A 144 13.61 -5.48 2.20
CA ILE A 144 14.28 -6.74 1.87
C ILE A 144 14.70 -7.36 3.20
N SER A 145 14.01 -8.42 3.57
CA SER A 145 14.30 -9.22 4.76
C SER A 145 15.39 -10.23 4.41
N PHE A 146 16.43 -10.35 5.23
CA PHE A 146 17.42 -11.42 5.05
C PHE A 146 16.91 -12.81 5.49
N ILE A 147 15.73 -12.86 6.11
CA ILE A 147 15.10 -14.09 6.62
C ILE A 147 14.13 -14.67 5.58
N ASP A 148 13.53 -13.81 4.76
CA ASP A 148 12.49 -14.21 3.80
C ASP A 148 13.13 -14.76 2.53
N ASP A 149 12.54 -15.80 1.94
CA ASP A 149 12.99 -16.33 0.65
C ASP A 149 12.52 -15.43 -0.51
N GLU A 150 13.04 -15.68 -1.72
CA GLU A 150 12.70 -14.89 -2.91
C GLU A 150 11.20 -14.93 -3.22
N LYS A 151 10.55 -16.08 -2.94
CA LYS A 151 9.12 -16.27 -3.16
C LYS A 151 8.32 -15.34 -2.25
N THR A 152 8.64 -15.35 -0.95
CA THR A 152 8.01 -14.49 0.07
C THR A 152 8.16 -13.03 -0.33
N HIS A 153 9.33 -12.62 -0.81
CA HIS A 153 9.51 -11.24 -1.27
C HIS A 153 8.60 -10.86 -2.44
N LYS A 154 8.49 -11.74 -3.43
CA LYS A 154 7.65 -11.54 -4.62
C LYS A 154 6.15 -11.57 -4.30
N GLU A 155 5.74 -12.23 -3.23
CA GLU A 155 4.32 -12.34 -2.85
C GLU A 155 3.90 -11.23 -1.88
N GLU A 156 4.74 -10.87 -0.90
CA GLU A 156 4.38 -9.93 0.17
C GLU A 156 4.72 -8.47 -0.15
N TYR A 157 5.91 -8.19 -0.70
CA TYR A 157 6.45 -6.82 -0.82
C TYR A 157 6.36 -6.25 -2.24
N ALA A 158 5.95 -7.07 -3.21
CA ALA A 158 5.91 -6.67 -4.60
C ALA A 158 4.54 -6.12 -5.03
N TRP A 159 4.56 -5.31 -6.07
CA TRP A 159 3.39 -4.82 -6.77
C TRP A 159 3.35 -5.34 -8.20
N ASN A 160 2.16 -5.48 -8.78
CA ASN A 160 1.94 -5.69 -10.20
C ASN A 160 1.70 -4.35 -10.90
N ALA A 161 1.96 -4.29 -12.20
CA ALA A 161 1.66 -3.12 -13.03
C ALA A 161 0.88 -3.53 -14.27
N LYS A 162 -0.07 -2.67 -14.69
CA LYS A 162 -0.73 -2.76 -15.99
C LYS A 162 -0.98 -1.36 -16.54
N VAL A 163 -0.96 -1.22 -17.87
CA VAL A 163 -1.45 0.01 -18.50
C VAL A 163 -2.96 0.09 -18.29
N GLU A 164 -3.38 1.18 -17.68
CA GLU A 164 -4.79 1.51 -17.46
C GLU A 164 -5.35 2.35 -18.60
N SER A 165 -4.59 3.37 -19.02
CA SER A 165 -4.90 4.18 -20.19
C SER A 165 -3.62 4.76 -20.80
N GLU A 166 -3.65 5.10 -22.07
CA GLU A 166 -2.52 5.69 -22.78
C GLU A 166 -3.01 6.60 -23.91
N ASP A 167 -2.47 7.82 -23.94
CA ASP A 167 -2.64 8.78 -25.04
C ASP A 167 -1.28 9.29 -25.55
N GLU A 168 -1.29 10.28 -26.44
CA GLU A 168 -0.07 10.87 -27.03
C GLU A 168 0.90 11.42 -25.97
N TYR A 169 0.38 11.95 -24.85
CA TYR A 169 1.15 12.70 -23.86
C TYR A 169 1.34 11.96 -22.54
N THR A 170 0.41 11.09 -22.17
CA THR A 170 0.37 10.46 -20.86
C THR A 170 0.12 8.96 -20.97
N GLN A 171 0.94 8.20 -20.25
CA GLN A 171 0.68 6.78 -19.96
C GLN A 171 0.28 6.66 -18.50
N MET A 172 -0.87 6.07 -18.23
CA MET A 172 -1.33 5.78 -16.88
C MET A 172 -1.16 4.31 -16.57
N ILE A 173 -0.46 4.02 -15.47
CA ILE A 173 -0.11 2.66 -15.05
C ILE A 173 -0.78 2.40 -13.71
N LEU A 174 -1.67 1.42 -13.66
CA LEU A 174 -2.24 0.94 -12.40
C LEU A 174 -1.26 0.02 -11.71
N LEU A 175 -0.99 0.31 -10.44
CA LEU A 175 -0.23 -0.51 -9.51
C LEU A 175 -1.17 -1.19 -8.52
N THR A 176 -1.06 -2.51 -8.39
CA THR A 176 -1.83 -3.34 -7.46
C THR A 176 -0.87 -4.17 -6.61
N TRP A 177 -1.29 -4.51 -5.38
CA TRP A 177 -0.48 -5.39 -4.54
C TRP A 177 -0.58 -6.83 -5.05
N VAL A 178 0.55 -7.54 -5.20
CA VAL A 178 0.58 -8.90 -5.78
C VAL A 178 -0.39 -9.84 -5.05
N LYS A 179 -0.40 -9.79 -3.72
CA LYS A 179 -1.24 -10.66 -2.90
C LYS A 179 -2.73 -10.35 -3.00
N TYR A 180 -3.07 -9.09 -3.25
CA TYR A 180 -4.46 -8.72 -3.55
C TYR A 180 -4.92 -9.38 -4.85
N ASP A 181 -4.14 -9.27 -5.92
CA ASP A 181 -4.48 -9.87 -7.23
C ASP A 181 -4.58 -11.40 -7.16
N GLN A 182 -3.78 -12.03 -6.29
CA GLN A 182 -3.81 -13.47 -6.08
C GLN A 182 -5.15 -14.00 -5.54
N TYR A 183 -5.87 -13.20 -4.74
CA TYR A 183 -7.06 -13.65 -4.01
C TYR A 183 -8.36 -12.95 -4.42
N ILE A 184 -8.32 -11.90 -5.24
CA ILE A 184 -9.52 -11.13 -5.57
C ILE A 184 -10.59 -11.97 -6.27
N GLN A 185 -10.21 -12.88 -7.18
CA GLN A 185 -11.18 -13.72 -7.90
C GLN A 185 -11.87 -14.73 -6.98
N GLN A 186 -11.11 -15.40 -6.12
CA GLN A 186 -11.66 -16.33 -5.12
C GLN A 186 -12.53 -15.60 -4.10
N THR A 187 -12.14 -14.38 -3.73
CA THR A 187 -12.94 -13.51 -2.86
C THR A 187 -14.30 -13.22 -3.49
N MET A 188 -14.32 -12.83 -4.77
CA MET A 188 -15.57 -12.57 -5.51
C MET A 188 -16.40 -13.84 -5.70
N GLN A 189 -15.78 -14.99 -5.94
CA GLN A 189 -16.45 -16.28 -6.05
C GLN A 189 -17.19 -16.64 -4.75
N ILE A 190 -16.52 -16.59 -3.60
CA ILE A 190 -17.14 -16.87 -2.30
C ILE A 190 -18.23 -15.83 -2.02
N SER A 191 -17.98 -14.55 -2.29
CA SER A 191 -19.00 -13.52 -2.13
C SER A 191 -20.27 -13.86 -2.91
N ALA A 192 -20.15 -14.30 -4.16
CA ALA A 192 -21.29 -14.73 -4.97
C ALA A 192 -21.99 -15.99 -4.41
N MET A 193 -21.24 -16.99 -3.94
CA MET A 193 -21.80 -18.18 -3.27
C MET A 193 -22.67 -17.81 -2.05
N TRP A 194 -22.28 -16.75 -1.35
CA TRP A 194 -22.96 -16.21 -0.18
C TRP A 194 -23.93 -15.05 -0.51
N ASN A 195 -24.28 -14.87 -1.79
CA ASN A 195 -25.16 -13.81 -2.28
C ASN A 195 -24.78 -12.40 -1.77
N HIS A 196 -23.47 -12.13 -1.73
CA HIS A 196 -22.85 -10.88 -1.28
C HIS A 196 -23.19 -10.47 0.16
N SER A 197 -23.63 -11.41 1.01
CA SER A 197 -24.03 -11.15 2.40
C SER A 197 -22.85 -11.04 3.38
N ILE A 198 -21.66 -11.45 2.95
CA ILE A 198 -20.44 -11.45 3.75
C ILE A 198 -19.51 -10.34 3.25
N ASP A 199 -18.90 -9.61 4.18
CA ASP A 199 -17.91 -8.58 3.91
C ASP A 199 -16.70 -9.14 3.15
N LEU A 200 -16.27 -8.46 2.08
CA LEU A 200 -15.18 -8.91 1.22
C LEU A 200 -13.84 -8.98 1.96
N ASN A 201 -13.58 -8.09 2.93
CA ASN A 201 -12.35 -8.12 3.71
C ASN A 201 -12.29 -9.36 4.61
N LEU A 202 -13.42 -9.79 5.18
CA LEU A 202 -13.47 -11.03 5.95
C LEU A 202 -13.17 -12.25 5.07
N ILE A 203 -13.78 -12.31 3.89
CA ILE A 203 -13.51 -13.39 2.92
C ILE A 203 -12.02 -13.39 2.53
N TYR A 204 -11.47 -12.22 2.22
CA TYR A 204 -10.06 -12.07 1.88
C TYR A 204 -9.14 -12.54 3.00
N VAL A 205 -9.38 -12.14 4.25
CA VAL A 205 -8.58 -12.56 5.42
C VAL A 205 -8.62 -14.09 5.60
N LEU A 206 -9.77 -14.72 5.41
CA LEU A 206 -9.88 -16.18 5.45
C LEU A 206 -9.10 -16.84 4.32
N LEU A 207 -9.25 -16.38 3.08
CA LEU A 207 -8.50 -16.90 1.95
C LEU A 207 -7.00 -16.75 2.16
N PHE A 208 -6.55 -15.58 2.61
CA PHE A 208 -5.16 -15.32 2.97
C PHE A 208 -4.66 -16.31 4.03
N SER A 209 -5.41 -16.51 5.11
CA SER A 209 -5.02 -17.39 6.23
C SER A 209 -4.95 -18.88 5.83
N TYR A 210 -5.68 -19.27 4.78
CA TYR A 210 -5.73 -20.64 4.28
C TYR A 210 -5.11 -20.81 2.88
N ASN A 211 -4.22 -19.90 2.47
CA ASN A 211 -3.50 -19.96 1.19
C ASN A 211 -4.42 -20.18 -0.02
N GLY A 212 -5.60 -19.54 -0.01
CA GLY A 212 -6.57 -19.61 -1.10
C GLY A 212 -7.46 -20.85 -1.12
N ASP A 213 -7.45 -21.70 -0.08
CA ASP A 213 -8.35 -22.85 0.03
C ASP A 213 -9.80 -22.38 0.25
N VAL A 214 -10.53 -22.25 -0.85
CA VAL A 214 -11.94 -21.86 -0.90
C VAL A 214 -12.80 -22.77 -0.03
N GLY A 215 -12.53 -24.08 -0.03
CA GLY A 215 -13.31 -25.04 0.75
C GLY A 215 -13.12 -24.88 2.26
N ARG A 216 -11.91 -24.52 2.71
CA ARG A 216 -11.66 -24.16 4.12
C ARG A 216 -12.31 -22.83 4.50
N ALA A 217 -12.16 -21.81 3.65
CA ALA A 217 -12.75 -20.50 3.88
C ALA A 217 -14.28 -20.60 4.01
N ASP A 218 -14.94 -21.30 3.08
CA ASP A 218 -16.38 -21.52 3.09
C ASP A 218 -16.85 -22.31 4.33
N ARG A 219 -16.14 -23.36 4.72
CA ARG A 219 -16.45 -24.10 5.96
C ARG A 219 -16.39 -23.21 7.20
N LEU A 220 -15.41 -22.30 7.27
CA LEU A 220 -15.28 -21.38 8.41
C LEU A 220 -16.35 -20.30 8.40
N LEU A 221 -16.72 -19.78 7.24
CA LEU A 221 -17.86 -18.86 7.13
C LEU A 221 -19.16 -19.53 7.60
N ASN A 222 -19.38 -20.79 7.23
CA ASN A 222 -20.50 -21.59 7.75
C ASN A 222 -20.44 -21.75 9.28
N LEU A 223 -19.29 -22.12 9.84
CA LEU A 223 -19.12 -22.24 11.29
C LEU A 223 -19.35 -20.90 12.01
N PHE A 224 -18.84 -19.81 11.45
CA PHE A 224 -19.04 -18.46 11.97
C PHE A 224 -20.51 -18.05 11.92
N GLN A 225 -21.23 -18.36 10.83
CA GLN A 225 -22.65 -18.06 10.72
C GLN A 225 -23.50 -18.87 11.72
N VAL A 226 -23.14 -20.14 11.94
CA VAL A 226 -23.76 -20.97 12.99
C VAL A 226 -23.50 -20.37 14.37
N TRP A 227 -22.24 -20.02 14.67
CA TRP A 227 -21.87 -19.37 15.93
C TRP A 227 -22.61 -18.04 16.14
N LYS A 228 -22.70 -17.20 15.10
CA LYS A 228 -23.41 -15.91 15.14
C LYS A 228 -24.90 -16.08 15.41
N ASN A 229 -25.52 -17.13 14.87
CA ASN A 229 -26.94 -17.43 15.03
C ASN A 229 -27.28 -18.15 16.35
N GLN A 230 -26.29 -18.61 17.11
CA GLN A 230 -26.52 -19.07 18.48
C GLN A 230 -26.92 -17.86 19.34
N MET A 231 -28.06 -17.99 20.03
CA MET A 231 -28.60 -16.90 20.85
C MET A 231 -27.54 -16.39 21.83
N ASP A 232 -27.53 -15.08 22.01
CA ASP A 232 -26.63 -14.28 22.86
C ASP A 232 -25.23 -13.98 22.32
N ASN A 233 -24.64 -14.75 21.39
CA ASN A 233 -23.25 -14.50 20.95
C ASN A 233 -23.04 -13.12 20.31
N GLU A 234 -23.93 -12.68 19.42
CA GLU A 234 -23.83 -11.35 18.81
C GLU A 234 -24.02 -10.23 19.85
N GLN A 235 -24.89 -10.44 20.84
CA GLN A 235 -25.12 -9.46 21.91
C GLN A 235 -23.94 -9.41 22.89
N ILE A 236 -23.37 -10.56 23.23
CA ILE A 236 -22.16 -10.69 24.06
C ILE A 236 -21.02 -9.94 23.39
N TYR A 237 -20.77 -10.21 22.10
CA TYR A 237 -19.72 -9.53 21.35
C TYR A 237 -19.91 -8.00 21.32
N LYS A 238 -21.13 -7.51 21.07
CA LYS A 238 -21.41 -6.06 21.08
C LYS A 238 -21.16 -5.42 22.45
N LYS A 239 -21.46 -6.13 23.54
CA LYS A 239 -21.18 -5.66 24.92
C LYS A 239 -19.68 -5.61 25.18
N GLU A 240 -18.93 -6.63 24.78
CA GLU A 240 -17.47 -6.66 24.96
C GLU A 240 -16.77 -5.58 24.14
N LYS A 241 -17.18 -5.36 22.89
CA LYS A 241 -16.63 -4.30 22.04
C LYS A 241 -16.83 -2.90 22.61
N ALA A 242 -17.93 -2.64 23.32
CA ALA A 242 -18.18 -1.33 23.94
C ALA A 242 -17.30 -1.07 25.18
N ASN A 243 -16.66 -2.11 25.73
CA ASN A 243 -15.76 -2.01 26.89
C ASN A 243 -14.27 -1.97 26.49
N LEU A 244 -13.97 -2.04 25.19
CA LEU A 244 -12.63 -1.89 24.60
C LEU A 244 -12.44 -0.45 24.13
#